data_AF-A0A1B0ZQH9-F1
#
_entry.id   AF-A0A1B0ZQH9-F1
#
_cell.length_a   1.000
_cell.length_b   1.000
_cell.length_c   1.000
_cell.angle_alpha   90.00
_cell.angle_beta   90.00
_cell.angle_gamma   90.00
#
_symmetry.space_group_name_H-M   'P 1'
#
loop_
_entity.id
_entity.type
_entity.pdbx_description
1 polymer ?
#
loop_
_entity_poly.entity_id
_entity_poly.type
_entity_poly.pdbx_seq_one_letter_code
_entity_poly.pdbx_strand_id
1 'polypeptide(L)'
;MPWGVPEAYLAAANSNRSYAILQGRLSFDERRLPRPPAGNPNAAPPVTQFRGSFNGDLLGARDFDQAVRADVVIEVQCMGPWCGKAKSGVEYLIFAEQRGRDLIVRFDPCGSFAFGGDVHSFRKQVLDCHRGKACVPLAPQ
;
A
#
# COMPACT_ATOMS: atom_id res chain seq x y z
N MET A 1 -3.93 -12.71 -3.79
CA MET A 1 -3.76 -11.46 -3.04
C MET A 1 -2.73 -11.74 -1.96
N PRO A 2 -1.67 -10.93 -1.81
CA PRO A 2 -0.65 -11.14 -0.78
C PRO A 2 -1.20 -10.85 0.62
N TRP A 3 -0.80 -11.68 1.60
CA TRP A 3 -1.24 -11.62 3.00
C TRP A 3 -0.21 -10.94 3.93
N GLY A 4 0.94 -10.55 3.38
CA GLY A 4 2.06 -9.96 4.11
C GLY A 4 3.04 -9.27 3.16
N VAL A 5 4.09 -8.68 3.76
CA VAL A 5 5.12 -7.93 3.02
C VAL A 5 5.91 -8.80 2.04
N PRO A 6 6.36 -10.03 2.39
CA PRO A 6 7.08 -10.89 1.45
C PRO A 6 6.23 -11.25 0.24
N GLU A 7 4.95 -11.57 0.45
CA GLU A 7 4.01 -11.89 -0.62
C GLU A 7 3.74 -10.65 -1.49
N ALA A 8 3.62 -9.46 -0.91
CA ALA A 8 3.44 -8.23 -1.65
C ALA A 8 4.66 -7.90 -2.50
N TYR A 9 5.86 -8.12 -1.96
CA TYR A 9 7.12 -7.98 -2.69
C TYR A 9 7.19 -8.95 -3.87
N LEU A 10 6.91 -10.24 -3.65
CA LEU A 10 6.90 -11.23 -4.72
C LEU A 10 5.80 -10.95 -5.75
N ALA A 11 4.63 -10.49 -5.32
CA ALA A 11 3.54 -10.13 -6.23
C ALA A 11 3.93 -8.92 -7.10
N ALA A 12 4.57 -7.90 -6.52
CA ALA A 12 5.07 -6.75 -7.26
C ALA A 12 6.19 -7.14 -8.23
N ALA A 13 7.15 -7.98 -7.78
CA ALA A 13 8.29 -8.42 -8.59
C ALA A 13 7.90 -9.33 -9.76
N ASN A 14 6.86 -10.15 -9.60
CA ASN A 14 6.36 -11.05 -10.64
C ASN A 14 5.23 -10.43 -11.51
N SER A 15 4.88 -9.17 -11.27
CA SER A 15 3.83 -8.48 -12.03
C SER A 15 4.36 -7.93 -13.35
N ASN A 16 3.47 -7.75 -14.33
CA ASN A 16 3.74 -6.97 -15.54
C ASN A 16 3.57 -5.45 -15.32
N ARG A 17 3.22 -5.04 -14.09
CA ARG A 17 3.12 -3.63 -13.67
C ARG A 17 4.41 -3.19 -13.00
N SER A 18 4.71 -1.91 -13.10
CA SER A 18 5.82 -1.29 -12.37
C SER A 18 5.36 -0.85 -10.99
N TYR A 19 6.16 -1.15 -9.96
CA TYR A 19 5.89 -0.75 -8.57
C TYR A 19 7.07 0.03 -7.99
N ALA A 20 6.76 1.11 -7.29
CA ALA A 20 7.68 1.84 -6.43
C ALA A 20 7.41 1.45 -4.97
N ILE A 21 8.43 1.01 -4.24
CA ILE A 21 8.30 0.67 -2.82
C ILE A 21 8.71 1.87 -1.99
N LEU A 22 7.79 2.41 -1.20
CA LEU A 22 7.92 3.65 -0.47
C LEU A 22 7.79 3.41 1.04
N GLN A 23 8.56 4.11 1.84
CA GLN A 23 8.40 4.16 3.29
C GLN A 23 8.26 5.61 3.74
N GLY A 24 7.20 5.93 4.48
CA GLY A 24 7.00 7.29 4.99
C GLY A 24 5.57 7.63 5.32
N ARG A 25 5.28 8.93 5.42
CA ARG A 25 3.99 9.43 5.85
C ARG A 25 3.05 9.68 4.68
N LEU A 26 1.87 9.08 4.74
CA LEU A 26 0.77 9.30 3.80
C LEU A 26 -0.22 10.31 4.40
N SER A 27 -0.57 11.36 3.66
CA SER A 27 -1.52 12.39 4.10
C SER A 27 -2.62 12.60 3.05
N PHE A 28 -3.88 12.62 3.49
CA PHE A 28 -5.06 12.82 2.66
C PHE A 28 -6.27 13.26 3.51
N ASP A 29 -7.37 13.66 2.85
CA ASP A 29 -8.64 13.98 3.52
C ASP A 29 -9.44 12.70 3.81
N GLU A 30 -9.50 12.29 5.08
CA GLU A 30 -10.21 11.07 5.51
C GLU A 30 -11.73 11.12 5.24
N ARG A 31 -12.31 12.30 5.00
CA ARG A 31 -13.73 12.42 4.60
C ARG A 31 -13.99 11.85 3.21
N ARG A 32 -12.94 11.62 2.40
CA ARG A 32 -13.00 11.01 1.07
C ARG A 32 -13.02 9.49 1.11
N LEU A 33 -12.78 8.87 2.27
CA LEU A 33 -12.86 7.42 2.41
C LEU A 33 -14.29 6.93 2.14
N PRO A 34 -14.45 5.76 1.47
CA PRO A 34 -15.76 5.19 1.22
C PRO A 34 -16.48 4.91 2.55
N ARG A 35 -17.74 5.32 2.62
CA ARG A 35 -18.63 5.02 3.74
C ARG A 35 -19.90 4.38 3.19
N PRO A 36 -20.32 3.22 3.70
CA PRO A 36 -21.59 2.64 3.29
C PRO A 36 -22.75 3.54 3.75
N PRO A 37 -23.80 3.72 2.92
CA PRO A 37 -25.03 4.41 3.33
C PRO A 37 -25.71 3.71 4.51
N ALA A 38 -26.39 4.48 5.35
CA ALA A 38 -27.26 3.93 6.39
C ALA A 38 -28.36 3.08 5.75
N GLY A 39 -28.35 1.77 6.01
CA GLY A 39 -29.36 0.82 5.51
C GLY A 39 -28.85 -0.17 4.46
N ASN A 40 -27.68 0.05 3.83
CA ASN A 40 -27.08 -0.95 2.96
C ASN A 40 -25.54 -0.98 3.09
N PRO A 41 -24.98 -1.93 3.85
CA PRO A 41 -23.52 -2.04 4.03
C PRO A 41 -22.76 -2.37 2.74
N ASN A 42 -23.45 -2.87 1.70
CA ASN A 42 -22.85 -3.27 0.43
C ASN A 42 -22.92 -2.19 -0.66
N ALA A 43 -23.53 -1.03 -0.38
CA ALA A 43 -23.76 0.01 -1.38
C ALA A 43 -22.57 0.98 -1.58
N ALA A 44 -21.45 0.77 -0.86
CA ALA A 44 -20.23 1.53 -1.13
C ALA A 44 -19.72 1.21 -2.56
N PRO A 45 -19.18 2.19 -3.30
CA PRO A 45 -18.56 1.93 -4.60
C PRO A 45 -17.46 0.88 -4.46
N PRO A 46 -17.34 -0.07 -5.42
CA PRO A 46 -16.33 -1.13 -5.34
C PRO A 46 -14.90 -0.57 -5.32
N VAL A 47 -14.70 0.62 -5.91
CA VAL A 47 -13.45 1.36 -5.88
C VAL A 47 -13.75 2.84 -5.69
N THR A 48 -13.07 3.46 -4.72
CA THR A 48 -13.09 4.92 -4.50
C THR A 48 -11.69 5.48 -4.69
N GLN A 49 -11.55 6.52 -5.51
CA GLN A 49 -10.27 7.16 -5.79
C GLN A 49 -10.26 8.63 -5.38
N PHE A 50 -9.17 9.07 -4.76
CA PHE A 50 -8.93 10.47 -4.41
C PHE A 50 -7.43 10.76 -4.30
N ARG A 51 -7.06 12.05 -4.27
CA ARG A 51 -5.65 12.46 -4.18
C ARG A 51 -5.18 12.53 -2.73
N GLY A 52 -3.89 12.25 -2.54
CA GLY A 52 -3.16 12.48 -1.31
C GLY A 52 -1.72 12.88 -1.61
N SER A 53 -0.94 13.11 -0.56
CA SER A 53 0.48 13.43 -0.65
C SER A 53 1.27 12.43 0.17
N PHE A 54 2.42 12.03 -0.36
CA PHE A 54 3.38 11.16 0.31
C PHE A 54 4.69 11.90 0.56
N ASN A 55 5.28 11.69 1.73
CA ASN A 55 6.60 12.21 2.09
C ASN A 55 7.38 11.13 2.84
N GLY A 56 8.55 10.77 2.32
CA GLY A 56 9.38 9.70 2.87
C GLY A 56 10.52 9.34 1.94
N ASP A 57 10.81 8.04 1.86
CA ASP A 57 11.92 7.50 1.09
C ASP A 57 11.44 6.39 0.14
N LEU A 58 12.06 6.32 -1.03
CA LEU A 58 11.90 5.27 -2.02
C LEU A 58 12.99 4.21 -1.81
N LEU A 59 12.62 2.94 -2.01
CA LEU A 59 13.58 1.84 -2.06
C LEU A 59 14.51 2.00 -3.27
N GLY A 60 15.76 2.32 -3.00
CA GLY A 60 16.86 2.30 -3.96
C GLY A 60 17.46 0.91 -4.12
N ALA A 61 18.71 0.86 -4.58
CA ALA A 61 19.39 -0.41 -4.89
C ALA A 61 19.75 -1.27 -3.66
N ARG A 62 19.75 -0.70 -2.44
CA ARG A 62 20.17 -1.40 -1.22
C ARG A 62 19.33 -1.07 0.00
N ASP A 63 18.75 0.12 0.03
CA ASP A 63 17.97 0.64 1.15
C ASP A 63 16.95 1.70 0.71
N PHE A 64 16.10 2.13 1.63
CA PHE A 64 15.26 3.32 1.52
C PHE A 64 16.12 4.58 1.74
N ASP A 65 16.85 4.99 0.70
CA ASP A 65 17.84 6.07 0.75
C ASP A 65 17.54 7.24 -0.20
N GLN A 66 16.46 7.14 -0.98
CA GLN A 66 16.06 8.15 -1.94
C GLN A 66 14.85 8.94 -1.44
N ALA A 67 15.10 10.14 -0.92
CA ALA A 67 14.04 11.02 -0.45
C ALA A 67 13.02 11.32 -1.57
N VAL A 68 11.74 11.20 -1.25
CA VAL A 68 10.64 11.38 -2.19
C VAL A 68 9.50 12.18 -1.56
N ARG A 69 9.02 13.15 -2.34
CA ARG A 69 7.76 13.86 -2.09
C ARG A 69 6.95 13.80 -3.36
N ALA A 70 5.78 13.16 -3.29
CA ALA A 70 4.95 12.92 -4.46
C ALA A 70 3.48 13.08 -4.14
N ASP A 71 2.73 13.60 -5.10
CA ASP A 71 1.29 13.44 -5.12
C ASP A 71 0.97 12.00 -5.51
N VAL A 72 0.03 11.40 -4.79
CA VAL A 72 -0.39 10.01 -5.01
C VAL A 72 -1.89 9.95 -5.22
N VAL A 73 -2.33 8.93 -5.97
CA VAL A 73 -3.74 8.57 -6.08
C VAL A 73 -3.99 7.42 -5.10
N ILE A 74 -4.89 7.64 -4.16
CA ILE A 74 -5.29 6.63 -3.19
C ILE A 74 -6.51 5.92 -3.76
N GLU A 75 -6.41 4.59 -3.89
CA GLU A 75 -7.47 3.71 -4.36
C GLU A 75 -7.93 2.81 -3.22
N VAL A 76 -9.13 3.04 -2.70
CA VAL A 76 -9.74 2.19 -1.66
C VAL A 76 -10.73 1.26 -2.31
N GLN A 77 -10.50 -0.05 -2.18
CA GLN A 77 -11.36 -1.08 -2.71
C GLN A 77 -12.33 -1.59 -1.63
N CYS A 78 -13.56 -1.88 -2.05
CA CYS A 78 -14.59 -2.49 -1.22
C CYS A 78 -15.04 -3.81 -1.84
N MET A 79 -15.08 -4.87 -1.03
CA MET A 79 -15.63 -6.18 -1.38
C MET A 79 -16.86 -6.42 -0.50
N GLY A 80 -18.04 -6.15 -1.05
CA GLY A 80 -19.28 -6.14 -0.28
C GLY A 80 -19.20 -5.16 0.91
N PRO A 81 -19.34 -5.61 2.16
CA PRO A 81 -19.32 -4.73 3.32
C PRO A 81 -17.90 -4.36 3.80
N TRP A 82 -16.85 -4.99 3.25
CA TRP A 82 -15.47 -4.78 3.68
C TRP A 82 -14.72 -3.85 2.74
N CYS A 83 -14.41 -2.65 3.22
CA CYS A 83 -13.52 -1.73 2.52
C CYS A 83 -12.11 -1.77 3.10
N GLY A 84 -11.12 -1.49 2.23
CA GLY A 84 -9.75 -1.23 2.65
C GLY A 84 -9.70 -0.10 3.67
N LYS A 85 -8.83 -0.26 4.66
CA LYS A 85 -8.65 0.73 5.72
C LYS A 85 -7.39 1.55 5.43
N ALA A 86 -7.55 2.85 5.38
CA ALA A 86 -6.46 3.81 5.30
C ALA A 86 -6.62 4.85 6.40
N LYS A 87 -5.51 5.33 6.94
CA LYS A 87 -5.45 6.38 7.94
C LYS A 87 -4.50 7.47 7.48
N SER A 88 -4.90 8.71 7.64
CA SER A 88 -4.10 9.86 7.24
C SER A 88 -3.08 10.21 8.33
N GLY A 89 -1.93 10.75 7.93
CA GLY A 89 -0.92 11.30 8.83
C GLY A 89 -0.06 10.27 9.56
N VAL A 90 -0.19 8.98 9.25
CA VAL A 90 0.62 7.91 9.84
C VAL A 90 1.67 7.38 8.87
N GLU A 91 2.65 6.65 9.41
CA GLU A 91 3.71 6.03 8.63
C GLU A 91 3.21 4.72 7.99
N TYR A 92 3.65 4.49 6.75
CA TYR A 92 3.34 3.32 5.94
C TYR A 92 4.59 2.81 5.24
N LEU A 93 4.59 1.49 4.99
CA LEU A 93 5.32 0.86 3.90
C LEU A 93 4.33 0.58 2.75
N ILE A 94 4.58 1.13 1.57
CA ILE A 94 3.66 1.12 0.44
C ILE A 94 4.33 0.55 -0.80
N PHE A 95 3.62 -0.34 -1.50
CA PHE A 95 3.94 -0.76 -2.85
C PHE A 95 3.03 0.02 -3.81
N ALA A 96 3.50 1.17 -4.27
CA ALA A 96 2.73 2.06 -5.14
C ALA A 96 2.85 1.58 -6.59
N GLU A 97 1.72 1.28 -7.23
CA GLU A 97 1.70 0.92 -8.65
C GLU A 97 1.91 2.18 -9.49
N GLN A 98 2.85 2.15 -10.43
CA GLN A 98 3.06 3.25 -11.36
C GLN A 98 2.12 3.10 -12.56
N ARG A 99 1.17 4.03 -12.70
CA ARG A 99 0.26 4.12 -13.85
C ARG A 99 0.49 5.43 -14.58
N GLY A 100 1.33 5.38 -15.61
CA GLY A 100 1.77 6.59 -16.32
C GLY A 100 2.59 7.49 -15.40
N ARG A 101 2.08 8.69 -15.09
CA ARG A 101 2.71 9.64 -14.15
C ARG A 101 2.20 9.50 -12.71
N ASP A 102 1.11 8.78 -12.50
CA ASP A 102 0.49 8.65 -11.18
C ASP A 102 1.08 7.46 -10.42
N LEU A 103 1.30 7.65 -9.12
CA LEU A 103 1.58 6.61 -8.16
C LEU A 103 0.29 6.22 -7.46
N ILE A 104 -0.15 4.97 -7.67
CA ILE A 104 -1.40 4.46 -7.11
C ILE A 104 -1.11 3.69 -5.82
N VAL A 105 -1.63 4.21 -4.71
CA VAL A 105 -1.57 3.57 -3.40
C VAL A 105 -2.89 2.84 -3.16
N ARG A 106 -2.86 1.52 -3.12
CA ARG A 106 -4.06 0.72 -3.03
C ARG A 106 -4.29 0.17 -1.62
N PHE A 107 -5.49 0.38 -1.12
CA PHE A 107 -6.01 -0.19 0.12
C PHE A 107 -7.17 -1.11 -0.21
N ASP A 108 -6.98 -2.41 -0.03
CA ASP A 108 -8.01 -3.41 -0.14
C ASP A 108 -8.33 -3.99 1.26
N PRO A 109 -9.50 -4.62 1.44
CA PRO A 109 -9.90 -5.16 2.74
C PRO A 109 -8.99 -6.27 3.29
N CYS A 110 -8.12 -6.86 2.46
CA CYS A 110 -7.18 -7.91 2.86
C CYS A 110 -5.78 -7.37 3.18
N GLY A 111 -5.50 -6.08 2.93
CA GLY A 111 -4.23 -5.43 3.30
C GLY A 111 -3.05 -5.83 2.43
N SER A 112 -3.17 -5.69 1.10
CA SER A 112 -2.25 -6.35 0.17
C SER A 112 -1.02 -5.53 -0.27
N PHE A 113 -1.06 -4.20 -0.25
CA PHE A 113 0.05 -3.37 -0.78
C PHE A 113 0.34 -2.08 0.01
N ALA A 114 -0.32 -1.85 1.14
CA ALA A 114 -0.06 -0.71 2.02
C ALA A 114 -0.15 -1.14 3.48
N PHE A 115 0.98 -1.08 4.18
CA PHE A 115 1.15 -1.63 5.52
C PHE A 115 1.43 -0.48 6.50
N GLY A 116 0.47 -0.19 7.38
CA GLY A 116 0.62 0.77 8.48
C GLY A 116 0.87 0.05 9.80
N GLY A 117 1.50 0.73 10.77
CA GLY A 117 1.81 0.17 12.08
C GLY A 117 3.32 0.00 12.29
N ASP A 118 3.80 -1.24 12.49
CA ASP A 118 5.22 -1.55 12.68
C ASP A 118 6.02 -1.50 11.37
N VAL A 119 6.14 -0.30 10.82
CA VAL A 119 6.84 -0.02 9.57
C VAL A 119 8.30 -0.46 9.61
N HIS A 120 8.95 -0.43 10.78
CA HIS A 120 10.32 -0.90 10.93
C HIS A 120 10.44 -2.41 10.66
N SER A 121 9.52 -3.24 11.18
CA SER A 121 9.48 -4.67 10.87
C SER A 121 9.20 -4.91 9.38
N PHE A 122 8.25 -4.18 8.80
CA PHE A 122 7.92 -4.28 7.37
C PHE A 122 9.10 -3.90 6.47
N ARG A 123 9.82 -2.83 6.79
CA ARG A 123 11.05 -2.42 6.11
C ARG A 123 12.08 -3.54 6.09
N LYS A 124 12.32 -4.18 7.25
CA LYS A 124 13.27 -5.30 7.33
C LYS A 124 12.88 -6.45 6.41
N GLN A 125 11.60 -6.80 6.35
CA GLN A 125 11.10 -7.86 5.46
C GLN A 125 11.31 -7.51 3.97
N VAL A 126 11.02 -6.27 3.56
CA VAL A 126 11.33 -5.80 2.20
C VAL A 126 12.81 -5.93 1.90
N LEU A 127 13.68 -5.48 2.82
CA LEU A 127 15.13 -5.50 2.61
C LEU A 127 15.69 -6.92 2.54
N ASP A 128 15.17 -7.85 3.33
CA ASP A 128 15.57 -9.26 3.26
C ASP A 128 15.15 -9.87 1.90
N CYS A 129 13.94 -9.59 1.41
CA CYS A 129 13.52 -9.97 0.05
C CYS A 129 14.37 -9.30 -1.05
N HIS A 130 14.64 -8.00 -0.92
CA HIS A 130 15.36 -7.21 -1.91
C HIS A 130 16.83 -7.64 -2.06
N ARG A 131 17.45 -8.11 -0.97
CA ARG A 131 18.84 -8.60 -0.96
C ARG A 131 18.97 -10.06 -1.39
N GLY A 132 17.88 -10.68 -1.87
CA GLY A 132 17.89 -12.08 -2.29
C GLY A 132 18.07 -13.07 -1.14
N LYS A 133 17.79 -12.67 0.11
CA LYS A 133 17.71 -13.62 1.23
C LYS A 133 16.39 -14.39 1.14
N ALA A 134 16.10 -15.17 2.18
CA ALA A 134 14.87 -15.92 2.31
C ALA A 134 13.65 -14.97 2.37
N CYS A 135 13.12 -14.61 1.19
CA CYS A 135 11.82 -13.97 1.05
C CYS A 135 10.76 -15.04 1.29
N VAL A 136 10.57 -15.40 2.56
CA VAL A 136 9.67 -16.49 2.97
C VAL A 136 8.32 -15.86 3.28
N PRO A 137 7.28 -16.15 2.48
CA PRO A 137 5.89 -15.87 2.85
C PRO A 137 5.61 -16.41 4.25
N LEU A 138 4.86 -15.67 5.06
CA LEU A 138 4.34 -16.25 6.30
C LEU A 138 3.44 -17.42 5.87
N ALA A 139 3.79 -18.64 6.28
CA ALA A 139 2.96 -19.80 5.99
C ALA A 139 1.55 -19.54 6.53
N PRO A 140 0.48 -19.89 5.80
CA PRO A 140 -0.87 -19.79 6.34
C PRO A 140 -0.93 -20.58 7.64
N GLN A 141 -1.39 -19.93 8.70
CA GLN A 141 -1.64 -20.52 10.00
C GLN A 141 -3.10 -20.94 10.12
#